data_AF-A0A967WZT1-F1
#
_entry.id   AF-A0A967WZT1-F1
#
_cell.length_a   1.000
_cell.length_b   1.000
_cell.length_c   1.000
_cell.angle_alpha   90.00
_cell.angle_beta   90.00
_cell.angle_gamma   90.00
#
_symmetry.space_group_name_H-M   'P 1'
#
loop_
_entity.id
_entity.type
_entity.pdbx_description
1 polymer ?
#
loop_
_entity_poly.entity_id
_entity_poly.type
_entity_poly.pdbx_seq_one_letter_code
_entity_poly.pdbx_strand_id
1 'polypeptide(L)'
;SAWALAYAEMAHGRELHDLLTKFKSTAARSSLHNAMLAEHGPQRWLEIVDQHELEVTASDVTSLASAGEDQIASQLAEILLRRSTSAKSASTAPSFNEAVLLTTTGAADRGQQSLEEAWEDSIDRTAAIADAMAGSAMRSGDNVLEVQARQRSLEIRPTPRRRAELALAHLRAGDTQQALLVLSDDAEATEELVAIGRAQLALGDR
;
A
#
# COMPACT_ATOMS: atom_id res chain seq x y z
N SER A 1 -25.60 8.30 -26.28
CA SER A 1 -25.13 7.11 -25.54
C SER A 1 -26.06 6.87 -24.35
N ALA A 2 -26.11 5.65 -23.78
CA ALA A 2 -26.91 5.37 -22.58
C ALA A 2 -26.65 6.38 -21.42
N TRP A 3 -25.45 6.96 -21.40
CA TRP A 3 -25.04 8.04 -20.50
C TRP A 3 -25.87 9.32 -20.61
N ALA A 4 -26.25 9.76 -21.81
CA ALA A 4 -27.01 11.00 -22.00
C ALA A 4 -28.49 10.86 -21.56
N LEU A 5 -29.03 9.64 -21.51
CA LEU A 5 -30.39 9.37 -21.06
C LEU A 5 -30.48 9.31 -19.53
N ALA A 6 -29.49 8.69 -18.87
CA ALA A 6 -29.36 8.73 -17.41
C ALA A 6 -29.16 10.16 -16.90
N TYR A 7 -28.49 11.01 -17.70
CA TYR A 7 -28.22 12.42 -17.40
C TYR A 7 -29.47 13.31 -17.43
N ALA A 8 -30.44 13.01 -18.29
CA ALA A 8 -31.69 13.79 -18.38
C ALA A 8 -32.63 13.57 -17.18
N GLU A 9 -32.45 12.48 -16.42
CA GLU A 9 -33.22 12.19 -15.20
C GLU A 9 -32.60 12.82 -13.93
N MET A 10 -31.33 13.25 -13.97
CA MET A 10 -30.51 13.74 -12.83
C MET A 10 -30.95 15.06 -12.15
N ALA A 11 -32.20 15.49 -12.28
CA ALA A 11 -32.70 16.71 -11.64
C ALA A 11 -32.74 16.63 -10.09
N HIS A 12 -32.49 15.47 -9.47
CA HIS A 12 -32.61 15.27 -8.03
C HIS A 12 -31.45 14.42 -7.48
N GLY A 13 -30.64 14.97 -6.56
CA GLY A 13 -29.40 14.36 -6.03
C GLY A 13 -29.53 12.94 -5.42
N ARG A 14 -30.75 12.45 -5.17
CA ARG A 14 -31.01 11.06 -4.72
C ARG A 14 -30.73 10.01 -5.81
N GLU A 15 -31.06 10.29 -7.06
CA GLU A 15 -30.85 9.34 -8.17
C GLU A 15 -29.36 9.17 -8.52
N LEU A 16 -28.57 10.19 -8.19
CA LEU A 16 -27.13 10.21 -8.42
C LEU A 16 -26.36 9.38 -7.38
N HIS A 17 -26.79 9.41 -6.11
CA HIS A 17 -26.30 8.49 -5.08
C HIS A 17 -26.59 7.03 -5.44
N ASP A 18 -27.80 6.73 -5.91
CA ASP A 18 -28.18 5.37 -6.33
C ASP A 18 -27.37 4.88 -7.55
N LEU A 19 -27.01 5.77 -8.48
CA LEU A 19 -26.13 5.44 -9.60
C LEU A 19 -24.69 5.20 -9.15
N LEU A 20 -24.14 6.09 -8.32
CA LEU A 20 -22.77 5.97 -7.80
C LEU A 20 -22.57 4.69 -6.98
N THR A 21 -23.56 4.31 -6.17
CA THR A 21 -23.54 3.06 -5.39
C THR A 21 -23.72 1.81 -6.27
N LYS A 22 -24.43 1.91 -7.40
CA LYS A 22 -24.54 0.83 -8.39
C LYS A 22 -23.25 0.65 -9.21
N PHE A 23 -22.47 1.71 -9.41
CA PHE A 23 -21.19 1.62 -10.11
C PHE A 23 -20.09 1.03 -9.22
N LYS A 24 -19.95 -0.30 -9.24
CA LYS A 24 -18.85 -1.00 -8.56
C LYS A 24 -17.46 -0.66 -9.11
N SER A 25 -17.37 -0.19 -10.35
CA SER A 25 -16.10 0.15 -11.00
C SER A 25 -15.61 1.53 -10.57
N THR A 26 -14.38 1.60 -10.04
CA THR A 26 -13.69 2.86 -9.71
C THR A 26 -13.61 3.79 -10.91
N ALA A 27 -13.33 3.26 -12.12
CA ALA A 27 -13.24 4.07 -13.33
C ALA A 27 -14.57 4.73 -13.73
N ALA A 28 -15.69 4.03 -13.51
CA ALA A 28 -17.02 4.57 -13.78
C ALA A 28 -17.38 5.68 -12.78
N ARG A 29 -17.01 5.51 -11.50
CA ARG A 29 -17.19 6.53 -10.47
C ARG A 29 -16.36 7.78 -10.76
N SER A 30 -15.08 7.64 -11.09
CA SER A 30 -14.22 8.78 -11.46
C SER A 30 -14.74 9.51 -12.71
N SER A 31 -15.24 8.79 -13.72
CA SER A 31 -15.85 9.40 -14.91
C SER A 31 -17.10 10.21 -14.57
N LEU A 32 -17.93 9.70 -13.66
CA LEU A 32 -19.13 10.39 -13.19
C LEU A 32 -18.79 11.62 -12.34
N HIS A 33 -17.78 11.54 -11.48
CA HIS A 33 -17.26 12.70 -10.74
C HIS A 33 -16.79 13.80 -11.69
N ASN A 34 -16.00 13.45 -12.72
CA ASN A 34 -15.53 14.41 -13.71
C ASN A 34 -16.67 15.06 -14.49
N ALA A 35 -17.70 14.28 -14.86
CA ALA A 35 -18.87 14.80 -15.54
C ALA A 35 -19.65 15.79 -14.66
N MET A 36 -19.88 15.44 -13.39
CA MET A 36 -20.55 16.34 -12.44
C MET A 36 -19.76 17.62 -12.19
N LEU A 37 -18.44 17.51 -12.08
CA LEU A 37 -17.56 18.66 -11.88
C LEU A 37 -17.67 19.63 -13.06
N ALA A 38 -17.66 19.11 -14.29
CA ALA A 38 -17.77 19.90 -15.51
C ALA A 38 -19.14 20.59 -15.65
N GLU A 39 -20.21 19.96 -15.17
CA GLU A 39 -21.58 20.49 -15.30
C GLU A 39 -21.96 21.48 -14.20
N HIS A 40 -21.80 21.09 -12.94
CA HIS A 40 -22.32 21.84 -11.80
C HIS A 40 -21.29 22.81 -11.21
N GLY A 41 -20.05 22.68 -11.66
CA GLY A 41 -18.93 23.37 -11.08
C GLY A 41 -18.55 22.80 -9.71
N PRO A 42 -17.37 23.20 -9.20
CA PRO A 42 -16.75 22.48 -8.10
C PRO A 42 -17.41 22.64 -6.73
N GLN A 43 -17.91 23.84 -6.43
CA GLN A 43 -18.55 24.12 -5.14
C GLN A 43 -19.84 23.32 -4.96
N ARG A 44 -20.65 23.26 -6.01
CA ARG A 44 -21.92 22.51 -6.01
C ARG A 44 -21.68 21.01 -5.92
N TRP A 45 -20.62 20.53 -6.58
CA TRP A 45 -20.20 19.13 -6.49
C TRP A 45 -19.83 18.74 -5.05
N LEU A 46 -19.06 19.57 -4.34
CA LEU A 46 -18.69 19.32 -2.94
C LEU A 46 -19.91 19.30 -2.00
N GLU A 47 -20.87 20.20 -2.20
CA GLU A 47 -22.14 20.18 -1.44
C GLU A 47 -22.88 18.86 -1.63
N ILE A 48 -22.96 18.35 -2.87
CA ILE A 48 -23.62 17.07 -3.19
C ILE A 48 -22.87 15.90 -2.52
N VAL A 49 -21.53 15.90 -2.58
CA VAL A 49 -20.68 14.87 -1.96
C VAL A 49 -20.86 14.81 -0.44
N ASP A 50 -20.96 15.98 0.21
CA ASP A 50 -21.13 16.06 1.65
C ASP A 50 -22.56 15.71 2.07
N GLN A 51 -23.56 16.31 1.42
CA GLN A 51 -24.98 16.12 1.73
C GLN A 51 -25.48 14.68 1.51
N HIS A 52 -24.95 14.00 0.50
CA HIS A 52 -25.39 12.65 0.12
C HIS A 52 -24.40 11.56 0.51
N GLU A 53 -23.42 11.89 1.37
CA GLU A 53 -22.40 10.95 1.86
C GLU A 53 -21.78 10.11 0.73
N LEU A 54 -21.53 10.74 -0.43
CA LEU A 54 -21.01 10.02 -1.59
C LEU A 54 -19.64 9.42 -1.24
N GLU A 55 -19.41 8.18 -1.68
CA GLU A 55 -18.11 7.54 -1.58
C GLU A 55 -17.11 8.28 -2.49
N VAL A 56 -16.31 9.13 -1.87
CA VAL A 56 -15.13 9.76 -2.47
C VAL A 56 -13.87 9.12 -1.92
N THR A 57 -12.81 9.15 -2.72
CA THR A 57 -11.55 8.44 -2.43
C THR A 57 -10.36 9.39 -2.50
N ALA A 58 -9.21 8.99 -1.96
CA ALA A 58 -7.97 9.75 -2.13
C ALA A 58 -7.57 9.89 -3.61
N SER A 59 -7.95 8.93 -4.48
CA SER A 59 -7.72 9.02 -5.92
C SER A 59 -8.50 10.17 -6.56
N ASP A 60 -9.70 10.49 -6.06
CA ASP A 60 -10.49 11.63 -6.56
C ASP A 60 -9.79 12.96 -6.21
N VAL A 61 -9.24 13.07 -4.99
CA VAL A 61 -8.44 14.22 -4.54
C VAL A 61 -7.20 14.41 -5.42
N THR A 62 -6.42 13.34 -5.65
CA THR A 62 -5.22 13.42 -6.50
C THR A 62 -5.55 13.81 -7.93
N SER A 63 -6.67 13.31 -8.47
CA SER A 63 -7.12 13.65 -9.82
C SER A 63 -7.44 15.15 -9.94
N LEU A 64 -8.17 15.71 -8.96
CA LEU A 64 -8.48 17.14 -8.91
C LEU A 64 -7.22 18.00 -8.78
N ALA A 65 -6.30 17.63 -7.89
CA ALA A 65 -5.02 18.34 -7.73
C ALA A 65 -4.21 18.33 -9.04
N SER A 66 -4.14 17.19 -9.73
CA SER A 66 -3.41 17.09 -11.01
C SER A 66 -4.04 17.91 -12.15
N ALA A 67 -5.32 18.26 -12.04
CA ALA A 67 -6.04 19.11 -12.98
C ALA A 67 -5.87 20.62 -12.68
N GLY A 68 -5.16 20.98 -11.60
CA GLY A 68 -4.99 22.37 -11.14
C GLY A 68 -6.15 22.88 -10.28
N GLU A 69 -7.06 22.00 -9.85
CA GLU A 69 -8.23 22.34 -9.03
C GLU A 69 -7.89 22.28 -7.53
N ASP A 70 -6.79 22.94 -7.13
CA ASP A 70 -6.15 22.80 -5.81
C ASP A 70 -7.09 23.11 -4.64
N GLN A 71 -7.93 24.15 -4.79
CA GLN A 71 -8.88 24.56 -3.75
C GLN A 71 -9.93 23.48 -3.46
N ILE A 72 -10.37 22.77 -4.51
CA ILE A 72 -11.43 21.77 -4.44
C ILE A 72 -10.86 20.45 -3.95
N ALA A 73 -9.66 20.10 -4.43
CA ALA A 73 -8.89 18.97 -3.91
C ALA A 73 -8.65 19.12 -2.40
N SER A 74 -8.29 20.32 -1.94
CA SER A 74 -8.11 20.61 -0.50
C SER A 74 -9.40 20.43 0.30
N GLN A 75 -10.52 21.02 -0.16
CA GLN A 75 -11.81 20.90 0.54
C GLN A 75 -12.32 19.45 0.59
N LEU A 76 -12.15 18.71 -0.50
CA LEU A 76 -12.49 17.28 -0.56
C LEU A 76 -11.61 16.46 0.39
N ALA A 77 -10.31 16.78 0.47
CA ALA A 77 -9.39 16.12 1.37
C ALA A 77 -9.73 16.36 2.84
N GLU A 78 -10.16 17.56 3.21
CA GLU A 78 -10.67 17.85 4.55
C GLU A 78 -11.91 17.02 4.89
N ILE A 79 -12.87 16.89 3.95
CA ILE A 79 -14.05 16.05 4.14
C ILE A 79 -13.64 14.60 4.43
N LEU A 80 -12.69 14.06 3.65
CA LEU A 80 -12.18 12.70 3.83
C LEU A 80 -11.44 12.51 5.15
N LEU A 81 -10.60 13.46 5.57
CA LEU A 81 -9.89 13.42 6.85
C LEU A 81 -10.87 13.48 8.04
N ARG A 82 -11.92 14.30 7.96
CA ARG A 82 -12.98 14.34 8.99
C ARG A 82 -13.70 12.99 9.11
N ARG A 83 -14.01 12.35 7.97
CA ARG A 83 -14.64 11.02 7.96
C ARG A 83 -13.70 9.93 8.51
N SER A 84 -12.42 9.96 8.16
CA SER A 84 -11.44 8.95 8.60
C SER A 84 -11.16 9.01 10.11
N THR A 85 -11.07 10.22 10.66
CA THR A 85 -10.89 10.46 12.10
C THR A 85 -12.11 10.03 12.92
N SER A 86 -13.32 10.19 12.38
CA SER A 86 -14.54 9.67 13.00
C SER A 86 -14.64 8.13 12.97
N ALA A 87 -13.97 7.48 12.02
CA ALA A 87 -14.05 6.02 11.80
C ALA A 87 -12.89 5.22 12.42
N LYS A 88 -11.88 5.88 13.02
CA LYS A 88 -10.66 5.21 13.47
C LYS A 88 -10.90 4.27 14.66
N SER A 89 -10.95 2.96 14.36
CA SER A 89 -10.58 1.88 15.27
C SER A 89 -9.07 1.62 15.20
N ALA A 90 -8.39 1.72 16.34
CA ALA A 90 -7.13 1.07 16.74
C ALA A 90 -5.86 1.07 15.84
N SER A 91 -5.85 1.61 14.62
CA SER A 91 -4.61 1.74 13.82
C SER A 91 -3.92 3.08 14.12
N THR A 92 -2.70 3.01 14.66
CA THR A 92 -1.88 4.17 15.05
C THR A 92 -1.07 4.78 13.90
N ALA A 93 -0.80 4.05 12.82
CA ALA A 93 -0.09 4.57 11.65
C ALA A 93 -1.06 5.19 10.61
N PRO A 94 -0.75 6.36 10.03
CA PRO A 94 -1.53 6.93 8.95
C PRO A 94 -1.43 6.06 7.69
N SER A 95 -2.55 5.84 7.02
CA SER A 95 -2.54 5.13 5.73
C SER A 95 -1.91 6.00 4.64
N PHE A 96 -1.37 5.39 3.56
CA PHE A 96 -0.91 6.12 2.38
C PHE A 96 -1.94 7.14 1.87
N ASN A 97 -3.23 6.76 1.88
CA ASN A 97 -4.32 7.66 1.50
C ASN A 97 -4.40 8.87 2.43
N GLU A 98 -4.27 8.70 3.75
CA GLU A 98 -4.27 9.81 4.72
C GLU A 98 -3.09 10.76 4.50
N ALA A 99 -1.91 10.22 4.18
CA ALA A 99 -0.73 11.01 3.86
C ALA A 99 -0.93 11.89 2.61
N VAL A 100 -1.49 11.32 1.54
CA VAL A 100 -1.84 12.07 0.32
C VAL A 100 -2.82 13.20 0.62
N LEU A 101 -3.83 12.95 1.44
CA LEU A 101 -4.80 13.98 1.83
C LEU A 101 -4.14 15.12 2.62
N LEU A 102 -3.27 14.80 3.57
CA LEU A 102 -2.53 15.81 4.36
C LEU A 102 -1.60 16.67 3.51
N THR A 103 -0.94 16.09 2.49
CA THR A 103 -0.13 16.90 1.55
C THR A 103 -0.98 17.86 0.73
N THR A 104 -2.22 17.48 0.40
CA THR A 104 -3.10 18.28 -0.45
C THR A 104 -3.72 19.46 0.31
N THR A 105 -3.94 19.36 1.63
CA THR A 105 -4.57 20.43 2.44
C THR A 105 -3.60 21.52 2.92
N GLY A 106 -2.38 21.59 2.37
CA GLY A 106 -1.38 22.59 2.77
C GLY A 106 -0.68 22.29 4.10
N ALA A 107 -0.90 21.11 4.69
CA ALA A 107 -0.15 20.63 5.85
C ALA A 107 1.14 19.91 5.40
N ALA A 108 1.98 20.59 4.62
CA ALA A 108 3.11 20.00 3.91
C ALA A 108 4.04 19.17 4.81
N ASP A 109 4.44 19.70 5.97
CA ASP A 109 5.33 18.99 6.91
C ASP A 109 4.70 17.70 7.45
N ARG A 110 3.40 17.74 7.80
CA ARG A 110 2.67 16.57 8.32
C ARG A 110 2.38 15.56 7.23
N GLY A 111 2.09 16.03 6.01
CA GLY A 111 1.88 15.20 4.84
C GLY A 111 3.16 14.46 4.45
N GLN A 112 4.31 15.15 4.43
CA GLN A 112 5.62 14.55 4.18
C GLN A 112 5.97 13.49 5.22
N GLN A 113 5.83 13.80 6.52
CA GLN A 113 6.04 12.82 7.58
C GLN A 113 5.13 11.60 7.42
N SER A 114 3.86 11.81 7.09
CA SER A 114 2.90 10.71 6.91
C SER A 114 3.24 9.87 5.67
N LEU A 115 3.79 10.47 4.61
CA LEU A 115 4.26 9.75 3.43
C LEU A 115 5.50 8.90 3.75
N GLU A 116 6.43 9.42 4.54
CA GLU A 116 7.61 8.68 5.01
C GLU A 116 7.19 7.49 5.90
N GLU A 117 6.26 7.68 6.83
CA GLU A 117 5.71 6.60 7.65
C GLU A 117 4.99 5.55 6.80
N ALA A 118 4.16 5.97 5.84
CA ALA A 118 3.47 5.06 4.92
C ALA A 118 4.47 4.31 4.01
N TRP A 119 5.55 4.97 3.61
CA TRP A 119 6.62 4.36 2.83
C TRP A 119 7.36 3.28 3.62
N GLU A 120 7.78 3.56 4.86
CA GLU A 120 8.42 2.57 5.74
C GLU A 120 7.50 1.38 6.04
N ASP A 121 6.21 1.61 6.34
CA ASP A 121 5.23 0.53 6.54
C ASP A 121 5.06 -0.31 5.26
N SER A 122 5.10 0.31 4.08
CA SER A 122 5.04 -0.42 2.81
C SER A 122 6.27 -1.32 2.58
N ILE A 123 7.48 -0.85 2.95
CA ILE A 123 8.71 -1.63 2.90
C ILE A 123 8.60 -2.85 3.82
N ASP A 124 8.18 -2.64 5.07
CA ASP A 124 8.05 -3.71 6.07
C ASP A 124 7.01 -4.75 5.63
N ARG A 125 5.86 -4.32 5.10
CA ARG A 125 4.82 -5.22 4.55
C ARG A 125 5.33 -6.01 3.35
N THR A 126 6.05 -5.37 2.44
CA THR A 126 6.58 -6.05 1.24
C THR A 126 7.60 -7.12 1.62
N ALA A 127 8.48 -6.81 2.59
CA ALA A 127 9.40 -7.80 3.13
C ALA A 127 8.66 -8.96 3.82
N ALA A 128 7.60 -8.67 4.60
CA ALA A 128 6.77 -9.70 5.24
C ALA A 128 6.04 -10.61 4.23
N ILE A 129 5.56 -10.06 3.11
CA ILE A 129 4.98 -10.85 2.02
C ILE A 129 6.04 -11.78 1.42
N ALA A 130 7.25 -11.29 1.16
CA ALA A 130 8.35 -12.11 0.66
C ALA A 130 8.73 -13.23 1.66
N ASP A 131 8.75 -12.93 2.97
CA ASP A 131 8.96 -13.93 4.03
C ASP A 131 7.85 -15.01 4.03
N ALA A 132 6.58 -14.60 3.85
CA ALA A 132 5.45 -15.53 3.76
C ALA A 132 5.51 -16.43 2.52
N MET A 133 5.91 -15.87 1.36
CA MET A 133 6.15 -16.61 0.13
C MET A 133 7.25 -17.64 0.32
N ALA A 134 8.38 -17.25 0.92
CA ALA A 134 9.48 -18.16 1.22
C ALA A 134 9.03 -19.29 2.16
N GLY A 135 8.28 -18.96 3.22
CA GLY A 135 7.73 -19.97 4.12
C GLY A 135 6.76 -20.94 3.42
N SER A 136 6.00 -20.47 2.43
CA SER A 136 5.15 -21.32 1.59
C SER A 136 5.97 -22.25 0.71
N ALA A 137 6.98 -21.71 0.02
CA ALA A 137 7.89 -22.48 -0.84
C ALA A 137 8.66 -23.55 -0.07
N MET A 138 9.14 -23.21 1.14
CA MET A 138 9.79 -24.17 2.05
C MET A 138 8.88 -25.36 2.37
N ARG A 139 7.59 -25.10 2.68
CA ARG A 139 6.61 -26.14 2.99
C ARG A 139 6.28 -27.02 1.78
N SER A 140 6.33 -26.47 0.57
CA SER A 140 6.11 -27.22 -0.65
C SER A 140 7.37 -27.91 -1.19
N GLY A 141 8.53 -27.71 -0.55
CA GLY A 141 9.82 -28.25 -1.00
C GLY A 141 10.37 -27.56 -2.26
N ASP A 142 9.88 -26.36 -2.59
CA ASP A 142 10.41 -25.57 -3.70
C ASP A 142 11.57 -24.70 -3.21
N ASN A 143 12.75 -25.30 -3.18
CA ASN A 143 13.96 -24.65 -2.65
C ASN A 143 14.39 -23.45 -3.50
N VAL A 144 14.13 -23.45 -4.82
CA VAL A 144 14.52 -22.33 -5.70
C VAL A 144 13.66 -21.11 -5.40
N LEU A 145 12.34 -21.30 -5.31
CA LEU A 145 11.43 -20.20 -4.97
C LEU A 145 11.66 -19.71 -3.53
N GLU A 146 11.98 -20.61 -2.59
CA GLU A 146 12.34 -20.23 -1.22
C GLU A 146 13.54 -19.27 -1.22
N VAL A 147 14.65 -19.65 -1.85
CA VAL A 147 15.88 -18.84 -1.92
C VAL A 147 15.59 -17.47 -2.55
N GLN A 148 14.89 -17.43 -3.68
CA GLN A 148 14.56 -16.18 -4.37
C GLN A 148 13.70 -15.25 -3.49
N ALA A 149 12.69 -15.80 -2.80
CA ALA A 149 11.83 -15.01 -1.93
C ALA A 149 12.57 -14.50 -0.69
N ARG A 150 13.47 -15.31 -0.09
CA ARG A 150 14.33 -14.88 1.03
C ARG A 150 15.33 -13.79 0.61
N GLN A 151 15.95 -13.94 -0.56
CA GLN A 151 16.83 -12.93 -1.13
C GLN A 151 16.09 -11.61 -1.30
N ARG A 152 14.88 -11.65 -1.86
CA ARG A 152 14.06 -10.45 -2.05
C ARG A 152 13.68 -9.79 -0.71
N SER A 153 13.29 -10.58 0.28
CA SER A 153 12.99 -10.10 1.62
C SER A 153 14.18 -9.37 2.26
N LEU A 154 15.38 -9.95 2.12
CA LEU A 154 16.62 -9.37 2.63
C LEU A 154 16.99 -8.05 1.94
N GLU A 155 16.85 -7.97 0.61
CA GLU A 155 17.09 -6.75 -0.16
C GLU A 155 16.17 -5.60 0.24
N ILE A 156 14.90 -5.90 0.53
CA ILE A 156 13.91 -4.89 0.92
C ILE A 156 14.20 -4.36 2.33
N ARG A 157 14.47 -5.26 3.27
CA ARG A 157 14.63 -4.89 4.68
C ARG A 157 15.67 -5.80 5.35
N PRO A 158 16.96 -5.42 5.30
CA PRO A 158 18.05 -6.27 5.78
C PRO A 158 18.02 -6.42 7.30
N THR A 159 17.96 -7.66 7.77
CA THR A 159 18.04 -7.99 9.19
C THR A 159 18.91 -9.23 9.41
N PRO A 160 19.56 -9.37 10.57
CA PRO A 160 20.31 -10.59 10.92
C PRO A 160 19.50 -11.87 10.73
N ARG A 161 18.23 -11.85 11.18
CA ARG A 161 17.30 -12.96 11.03
C ARG A 161 17.09 -13.34 9.56
N ARG A 162 16.87 -12.37 8.67
CA ARG A 162 16.65 -12.66 7.23
C ARG A 162 17.90 -13.19 6.55
N ARG A 163 19.10 -12.71 6.93
CA ARG A 163 20.38 -13.28 6.44
C ARG A 163 20.52 -14.73 6.87
N ALA A 164 20.26 -15.02 8.14
CA ALA A 164 20.26 -16.39 8.66
C ALA A 164 19.23 -17.28 7.94
N GLU A 165 18.00 -16.82 7.75
CA GLU A 165 16.95 -17.58 7.05
C GLU A 165 17.30 -17.85 5.58
N LEU A 166 17.92 -16.88 4.88
CA LEU A 166 18.43 -17.07 3.51
C LEU A 166 19.58 -18.08 3.47
N ALA A 167 20.54 -18.00 4.39
CA ALA A 167 21.63 -18.97 4.48
C ALA A 167 21.11 -20.40 4.71
N LEU A 168 20.12 -20.56 5.60
CA LEU A 168 19.47 -21.84 5.83
C LEU A 168 18.73 -22.36 4.60
N ALA A 169 18.13 -21.47 3.79
CA ALA A 169 17.51 -21.86 2.52
C ALA A 169 18.56 -22.37 1.50
N HIS A 170 19.71 -21.71 1.40
CA HIS A 170 20.83 -22.21 0.58
C HIS A 170 21.34 -23.57 1.04
N LEU A 171 21.43 -23.82 2.35
CA LEU A 171 21.79 -25.15 2.87
C LEU A 171 20.76 -26.22 2.46
N ARG A 172 19.45 -25.91 2.53
CA ARG A 172 18.40 -26.81 2.05
C ARG A 172 18.49 -27.09 0.55
N ALA A 173 18.92 -26.10 -0.23
CA ALA A 173 19.18 -26.24 -1.66
C ALA A 173 20.47 -27.02 -1.99
N GLY A 174 21.34 -27.27 -1.01
CA GLY A 174 22.65 -27.93 -1.19
C GLY A 174 23.81 -26.98 -1.49
N ASP A 175 23.54 -25.67 -1.53
CA ASP A 175 24.49 -24.61 -1.88
C ASP A 175 25.25 -24.07 -0.66
N THR A 176 26.00 -24.94 0.04
CA THR A 176 26.69 -24.60 1.30
C THR A 176 27.65 -23.42 1.18
N GLN A 177 28.33 -23.25 0.04
CA GLN A 177 29.22 -22.10 -0.19
C GLN A 177 28.43 -20.78 -0.19
N GLN A 178 27.27 -20.76 -0.84
CA GLN A 178 26.44 -19.57 -0.90
C GLN A 178 25.80 -19.26 0.46
N ALA A 179 25.46 -20.29 1.23
CA ALA A 179 24.99 -20.11 2.60
C ALA A 179 26.02 -19.35 3.47
N LEU A 180 27.31 -19.68 3.35
CA LEU A 180 28.37 -18.98 4.08
C LEU A 180 28.59 -17.55 3.55
N LEU A 181 28.53 -17.34 2.24
CA LEU A 181 28.71 -16.01 1.64
C LEU A 181 27.64 -14.99 2.06
N VAL A 182 26.43 -15.45 2.37
CA VAL A 182 25.33 -14.59 2.85
C VAL A 182 25.53 -14.19 4.33
N LEU A 183 26.24 -15.00 5.10
CA LEU A 183 26.49 -14.76 6.52
C LEU A 183 27.66 -13.80 6.68
N SER A 184 27.54 -12.84 7.59
CA SER A 184 28.62 -11.91 7.90
C SER A 184 29.72 -12.61 8.70
N ASP A 185 30.99 -12.37 8.38
CA ASP A 185 32.12 -12.88 9.18
C ASP A 185 32.09 -12.32 10.61
N ASP A 186 31.60 -11.09 10.79
CA ASP A 186 31.41 -10.42 12.08
C ASP A 186 29.99 -10.61 12.66
N ALA A 187 29.36 -11.76 12.41
CA ALA A 187 28.00 -12.02 12.90
C ALA A 187 27.96 -12.12 14.44
N GLU A 188 27.26 -11.18 15.08
CA GLU A 188 27.02 -11.20 16.53
C GLU A 188 25.62 -11.73 16.90
N ALA A 189 24.69 -11.71 15.95
CA ALA A 189 23.31 -12.14 16.19
C ALA A 189 23.22 -13.66 16.31
N THR A 190 22.48 -14.13 17.33
CA THR A 190 22.28 -15.55 17.63
C THR A 190 21.79 -16.35 16.43
N GLU A 191 20.87 -15.80 15.64
CA GLU A 191 20.31 -16.47 14.46
C GLU A 191 21.38 -16.73 13.40
N GLU A 192 22.26 -15.76 13.16
CA GLU A 192 23.37 -15.88 12.21
C GLU A 192 24.40 -16.88 12.70
N LEU A 193 24.78 -16.83 13.98
CA LEU A 193 25.70 -17.80 14.60
C LEU A 193 25.20 -19.24 14.48
N VAL A 194 23.90 -19.47 14.69
CA VAL A 194 23.28 -20.79 14.49
C VAL A 194 23.35 -21.23 13.03
N ALA A 195 23.10 -20.31 12.08
CA ALA A 195 23.20 -20.62 10.66
C ALA A 195 24.66 -20.93 10.23
N ILE A 196 25.64 -20.19 10.75
CA ILE A 196 27.08 -20.43 10.54
C ILE A 196 27.43 -21.84 11.03
N GLY A 197 27.06 -22.19 12.27
CA GLY A 197 27.35 -23.51 12.83
C GLY A 197 26.78 -24.65 11.98
N ARG A 198 25.54 -24.48 11.48
CA ARG A 198 24.92 -25.46 10.57
C ARG A 198 25.64 -25.55 9.22
N ALA A 199 26.06 -24.43 8.65
CA ALA A 199 26.80 -24.42 7.39
C ALA A 199 28.18 -25.08 7.52
N GLN A 200 28.88 -24.84 8.63
CA GLN A 200 30.17 -25.46 8.93
C GLN A 200 30.06 -26.97 9.12
N LEU A 201 29.05 -27.45 9.85
CA LEU A 201 28.77 -28.89 9.98
C LEU A 201 28.53 -29.53 8.61
N ALA A 202 27.71 -28.89 7.76
CA ALA A 202 27.43 -29.38 6.41
C ALA A 202 28.67 -29.42 5.49
N LEU A 203 29.72 -28.63 5.76
CA LEU A 203 31.00 -28.73 5.06
C LEU A 203 31.85 -29.89 5.58
N GLY A 204 31.84 -30.15 6.89
CA GLY A 204 32.63 -31.21 7.52
C GLY A 204 32.10 -32.63 7.24
N ASP A 205 30.82 -32.76 6.89
CA ASP A 205 30.18 -34.05 6.56
C ASP A 205 30.40 -34.49 5.09
N ARG A 206 31.20 -33.74 4.30
CA ARG A 206 31.56 -34.07 2.90
C ARG A 206 32.94 -34.69 2.80
#